data_AF-A0A2X3M2S5-F1
#
_entry.id   AF-A0A2X3M2S5-F1
#
_cell.length_a   1.000
_cell.length_b   1.000
_cell.length_c   1.000
_cell.angle_alpha   90.00
_cell.angle_beta   90.00
_cell.angle_gamma   90.00
#
_symmetry.space_group_name_H-M   'P 1'
#
loop_
_entity.id
_entity.type
_entity.pdbx_description
1 polymer ?
#
loop_
_entity_poly.entity_id
_entity_poly.type
_entity_poly.pdbx_seq_one_letter_code
_entity_poly.pdbx_strand_id
1 'polypeptide(L)'
;MVLAPDFAQSRRIWLSYSEVGDDGKAGTAVGYGRLSDDLSKVTDFRTVFRQMPKLSTGNHFGGRLVFDGKGYLFIALGENNQRPTAQDLDKLQGKLVRLTDQGEIPDDNPFIKESGARAEIWSYGIRNPQGMAMNPWSNALWLNEHGPRGGDEINIPQKGKNYGLAAGNLGNQLFRL
;
A
#
# COMPACT_ATOMS: atom_id res chain seq x y z
N MET A 1 9.90 -6.06 3.97
CA MET A 1 10.59 -5.46 5.14
C MET A 1 11.09 -4.07 4.78
N VAL A 2 11.01 -3.13 5.73
CA VAL A 2 11.63 -1.79 5.68
C VAL A 2 11.99 -1.35 7.11
N LEU A 3 13.06 -0.57 7.29
CA LEU A 3 13.42 0.02 8.59
C LEU A 3 12.57 1.26 8.84
N ALA A 4 12.16 1.51 10.08
CA ALA A 4 11.55 2.79 10.43
C ALA A 4 12.56 3.95 10.25
N PRO A 5 12.13 5.19 9.96
CA PRO A 5 13.04 6.33 9.81
C PRO A 5 13.92 6.58 11.05
N ASP A 6 13.41 6.26 12.24
CA ASP A 6 14.08 6.41 13.53
C ASP A 6 14.83 5.14 14.00
N PHE A 7 15.13 4.21 13.08
CA PHE A 7 15.72 2.90 13.43
C PHE A 7 16.98 2.99 14.28
N ALA A 8 17.78 4.04 14.11
CA ALA A 8 19.00 4.27 14.92
C ALA A 8 18.70 4.34 16.43
N GLN A 9 17.49 4.75 16.82
CA GLN A 9 17.03 4.80 18.21
C GLN A 9 16.04 3.68 18.52
N SER A 10 15.02 3.51 17.68
CA SER A 10 13.89 2.60 17.95
C SER A 10 14.21 1.14 17.66
N ARG A 11 15.15 0.89 16.74
CA ARG A 11 15.40 -0.39 16.08
C ARG A 11 14.13 -1.03 15.49
N ARG A 12 13.12 -0.22 15.16
CA ARG A 12 11.85 -0.70 14.65
C ARG A 12 11.95 -1.10 13.19
N ILE A 13 11.47 -2.30 12.88
CA ILE A 13 11.34 -2.79 11.51
C ILE A 13 9.87 -3.07 11.19
N TRP A 14 9.49 -2.81 9.95
CA TRP A 14 8.15 -3.03 9.42
C TRP A 14 8.13 -4.17 8.43
N LEU A 15 7.11 -5.01 8.53
CA LEU A 15 6.87 -6.15 7.67
C LEU A 15 5.47 -6.04 7.06
N SER A 16 5.38 -6.49 5.81
CA SER A 16 4.13 -6.79 5.14
C SER A 16 4.11 -8.27 4.81
N TYR A 17 2.94 -8.89 4.89
CA TYR A 17 2.74 -10.32 4.63
C TYR A 17 1.29 -10.58 4.23
N SER A 18 1.03 -11.70 3.55
CA SER A 18 -0.33 -12.16 3.30
C SER A 18 -0.86 -12.87 4.55
N GLU A 19 -2.09 -12.55 4.94
CA GLU A 19 -2.75 -13.12 6.11
C GLU A 19 -4.11 -13.68 5.67
N VAL A 20 -4.31 -14.98 5.87
CA VAL A 20 -5.57 -15.68 5.59
C VAL A 20 -6.67 -15.23 6.55
N GLY A 21 -7.91 -15.18 6.07
CA GLY A 21 -9.12 -14.93 6.86
C GLY A 21 -9.96 -16.19 7.03
N ASP A 22 -11.17 -16.01 7.54
CA ASP A 22 -12.03 -17.12 7.98
C ASP A 22 -12.60 -17.97 6.82
N ASP A 23 -12.67 -17.39 5.61
CA ASP A 23 -13.18 -18.07 4.40
C ASP A 23 -12.07 -18.67 3.51
N GLY A 24 -10.84 -18.74 4.03
CA GLY A 24 -9.67 -19.24 3.31
C GLY A 24 -9.07 -18.27 2.29
N LYS A 25 -9.69 -17.10 2.06
CA LYS A 25 -9.08 -16.01 1.27
C LYS A 25 -8.12 -15.21 2.13
N ALA A 26 -7.20 -14.51 1.48
CA ALA A 26 -6.17 -13.72 2.12
C ALA A 26 -6.22 -12.24 1.71
N GLY A 27 -5.51 -11.42 2.47
CA GLY A 27 -5.23 -10.03 2.15
C GLY A 27 -3.92 -9.60 2.80
N THR A 28 -3.35 -8.51 2.31
CA THR A 28 -2.09 -7.96 2.85
C THR A 28 -2.30 -7.42 4.26
N ALA A 29 -1.43 -7.79 5.19
CA ALA A 29 -1.32 -7.25 6.53
C ALA A 29 0.04 -6.55 6.70
N VAL A 30 0.07 -5.52 7.53
CA VAL A 30 1.28 -4.73 7.81
C VAL A 30 1.42 -4.54 9.32
N GLY A 31 2.64 -4.73 9.81
CA GLY A 31 2.98 -4.61 11.21
C GLY A 31 4.43 -4.23 11.43
N TYR A 32 4.77 -3.97 12.68
CA TYR A 32 6.14 -3.69 13.09
C TYR A 32 6.48 -4.31 14.43
N GLY A 33 7.77 -4.48 14.66
CA GLY A 33 8.37 -4.87 15.94
C GLY A 33 9.77 -4.31 16.06
N ARG A 34 10.45 -4.59 17.17
CA ARG A 34 11.84 -4.16 17.41
C ARG A 34 12.82 -5.28 17.04
N LEU A 35 13.80 -4.98 16.20
CA LEU A 35 14.91 -5.88 15.90
C LEU A 35 15.91 -5.90 17.06
N SER A 36 16.24 -7.08 17.58
CA SER A 36 17.22 -7.21 18.67
C SER A 36 18.61 -6.72 18.28
N ASP A 37 19.42 -6.35 19.27
CA ASP A 37 20.76 -5.78 19.05
C ASP A 37 21.73 -6.78 18.40
N ASP A 38 21.59 -8.06 18.74
CA ASP A 38 22.31 -9.20 18.14
C ASP A 38 21.74 -9.68 16.79
N LEU A 39 20.70 -9.00 16.28
CA LEU A 39 20.00 -9.30 15.03
C LEU A 39 19.32 -10.68 14.97
N SER A 40 19.16 -11.37 16.10
CA SER A 40 18.64 -12.75 16.13
C SER A 40 17.11 -12.85 16.12
N LYS A 41 16.38 -11.80 16.50
CA LYS A 41 14.92 -11.86 16.65
C LYS A 41 14.22 -10.52 16.46
N VAL A 42 12.92 -10.60 16.16
CA VAL A 42 11.98 -9.49 16.21
C VAL A 42 11.12 -9.66 17.46
N THR A 43 11.05 -8.60 18.26
CA THR A 43 10.28 -8.55 19.52
C THR A 43 9.05 -7.69 19.36
N ASP A 44 8.00 -8.01 20.11
CA ASP A 44 6.73 -7.26 20.21
C ASP A 44 6.11 -6.91 18.86
N PHE A 45 6.18 -7.86 17.92
CA PHE A 45 5.58 -7.67 16.61
C PHE A 45 4.06 -7.53 16.72
N ARG A 46 3.52 -6.45 16.16
CA ARG A 46 2.09 -6.16 16.11
C ARG A 46 1.65 -5.77 14.72
N THR A 47 0.54 -6.35 14.28
CA THR A 47 -0.16 -5.93 13.06
C THR A 47 -0.96 -4.66 13.34
N VAL A 48 -0.73 -3.61 12.57
CA VAL A 48 -1.41 -2.31 12.73
C VAL A 48 -2.31 -1.96 11.56
N PHE A 49 -2.14 -2.62 10.42
CA PHE A 49 -2.96 -2.38 9.24
C PHE A 49 -3.30 -3.70 8.54
N ARG A 50 -4.52 -3.80 8.04
CA ARG A 50 -5.01 -4.94 7.25
C ARG A 50 -5.80 -4.46 6.04
N GLN A 51 -5.47 -5.02 4.89
CA GLN A 51 -6.28 -4.93 3.70
C GLN A 51 -7.59 -5.68 3.93
N MET A 52 -8.70 -4.95 3.92
CA MET A 52 -10.04 -5.49 4.11
C MET A 52 -10.98 -5.02 2.99
N PRO A 53 -11.89 -5.88 2.52
CA PRO A 53 -12.00 -7.30 2.85
C PRO A 53 -10.82 -8.14 2.33
N LYS A 54 -10.63 -9.35 2.87
CA LYS A 54 -9.66 -10.33 2.35
C LYS A 54 -10.32 -11.06 1.19
N LEU A 55 -9.73 -10.96 -0.01
CA LEU A 55 -10.36 -11.45 -1.25
C LEU A 55 -9.44 -12.34 -2.09
N SER A 56 -8.15 -12.39 -1.78
CA SER A 56 -7.18 -13.09 -2.61
C SER A 56 -7.23 -14.58 -2.38
N THR A 57 -7.17 -15.37 -3.45
CA THR A 57 -6.88 -16.82 -3.40
C THR A 57 -5.42 -17.13 -3.71
N GLY A 58 -4.54 -16.12 -3.70
CA GLY A 58 -3.09 -16.26 -3.96
C GLY A 58 -2.48 -15.19 -4.86
N ASN A 59 -3.28 -14.28 -5.42
CA ASN A 59 -2.84 -13.27 -6.38
C ASN A 59 -2.96 -11.84 -5.85
N HIS A 60 -2.12 -10.96 -6.40
CA HIS A 60 -2.23 -9.50 -6.34
C HIS A 60 -2.33 -8.89 -4.93
N PHE A 61 -1.43 -9.29 -4.03
CA PHE A 61 -1.32 -8.68 -2.72
C PHE A 61 -0.71 -7.26 -2.75
N GLY A 62 0.18 -6.99 -3.71
CA GLY A 62 1.14 -5.91 -3.60
C GLY A 62 2.07 -6.14 -2.41
N GLY A 63 2.15 -5.17 -1.50
CA GLY A 63 2.82 -5.31 -0.20
C GLY A 63 4.07 -4.46 -0.03
N ARG A 64 4.46 -3.65 -1.01
CA ARG A 64 5.61 -2.75 -0.85
C ARG A 64 5.29 -1.67 0.19
N LEU A 65 6.28 -1.40 1.04
CA LEU A 65 6.27 -0.38 2.09
C LEU A 65 7.35 0.66 1.77
N VAL A 66 7.01 1.95 1.82
CA VAL A 66 7.95 3.06 1.62
C VAL A 66 7.64 4.18 2.61
N PHE A 67 8.61 4.54 3.44
CA PHE A 67 8.54 5.80 4.21
C PHE A 67 8.96 6.97 3.31
N ASP A 68 8.26 8.09 3.42
CA ASP A 68 8.59 9.28 2.63
C ASP A 68 9.64 10.19 3.29
N GLY A 69 10.02 9.89 4.54
CA GLY A 69 10.94 10.69 5.34
C GLY A 69 10.34 11.98 5.91
N LYS A 70 9.01 12.15 5.81
CA LYS A 70 8.26 13.35 6.23
C LYS A 70 7.14 13.02 7.21
N GLY A 71 7.20 11.84 7.84
CA GLY A 71 6.24 11.37 8.84
C GLY A 71 5.17 10.42 8.31
N TYR A 72 5.28 9.94 7.06
CA TYR A 72 4.29 9.05 6.47
C TYR A 72 4.87 7.74 5.95
N LEU A 73 4.03 6.70 6.00
CA LEU A 73 4.25 5.38 5.42
C LEU A 73 3.26 5.16 4.27
N PHE A 74 3.77 4.85 3.09
CA PHE A 74 2.99 4.42 1.94
C PHE A 74 2.97 2.88 1.83
N ILE A 75 1.79 2.34 1.54
CA ILE A 75 1.53 0.90 1.44
C ILE A 75 0.87 0.61 0.08
N ALA A 76 1.52 -0.19 -0.74
CA ALA A 76 1.01 -0.63 -2.04
C ALA A 76 0.12 -1.88 -1.85
N LEU A 77 -1.13 -1.83 -2.33
CA LEU A 77 -2.08 -2.93 -2.23
C LEU A 77 -2.64 -3.28 -3.61
N GLY A 78 -2.49 -4.53 -4.02
CA GLY A 78 -3.14 -5.02 -5.22
C GLY A 78 -4.63 -5.29 -5.00
N GLU A 79 -5.38 -5.48 -6.09
CA GLU A 79 -6.84 -5.70 -6.03
C GLU A 79 -7.27 -7.15 -5.78
N ASN A 80 -6.34 -8.01 -5.35
CA ASN A 80 -6.62 -9.41 -5.04
C ASN A 80 -7.22 -10.21 -6.22
N ASN A 81 -7.00 -9.73 -7.45
CA ASN A 81 -7.55 -10.25 -8.71
C ASN A 81 -9.09 -10.11 -8.85
N GLN A 82 -9.72 -9.27 -8.02
CA GLN A 82 -11.10 -8.82 -8.12
C GLN A 82 -11.20 -7.41 -8.74
N ARG A 83 -10.95 -7.31 -10.06
CA ARG A 83 -10.68 -6.05 -10.77
C ARG A 83 -11.59 -4.85 -10.44
N PRO A 84 -12.93 -4.97 -10.36
CA PRO A 84 -13.80 -3.83 -10.09
C PRO A 84 -13.51 -3.15 -8.74
N THR A 85 -13.04 -3.93 -7.76
CA THR A 85 -12.78 -3.44 -6.39
C THR A 85 -11.64 -2.41 -6.31
N ALA A 86 -10.83 -2.27 -7.37
CA ALA A 86 -9.85 -1.18 -7.47
C ALA A 86 -10.51 0.21 -7.50
N GLN A 87 -11.74 0.32 -7.99
CA GLN A 87 -12.52 1.57 -8.05
C GLN A 87 -13.32 1.83 -6.76
N ASP A 88 -13.64 0.77 -6.02
CA ASP A 88 -14.45 0.83 -4.80
C ASP A 88 -13.69 1.50 -3.64
N LEU A 89 -14.16 2.67 -3.17
CA LEU A 89 -13.53 3.38 -2.05
C LEU A 89 -13.85 2.79 -0.68
N ASP A 90 -14.86 1.93 -0.56
CA ASP A 90 -15.18 1.17 0.67
C ASP A 90 -14.23 -0.03 0.88
N LYS A 91 -13.38 -0.34 -0.10
CA LYS A 91 -12.47 -1.49 -0.11
C LYS A 91 -11.02 -1.07 -0.26
N LEU A 92 -10.11 -1.84 0.34
CA LEU A 92 -8.66 -1.62 0.25
C LEU A 92 -7.98 -2.37 -0.89
N GLN A 93 -8.74 -2.84 -1.88
CA GLN A 93 -8.22 -3.49 -3.07
C GLN A 93 -7.75 -2.45 -4.09
N GLY A 94 -6.55 -2.63 -4.66
CA GLY A 94 -6.06 -1.79 -5.76
C GLY A 94 -5.83 -0.34 -5.35
N LYS A 95 -5.28 -0.16 -4.14
CA LYS A 95 -5.09 1.13 -3.49
C LYS A 95 -3.62 1.39 -3.20
N LEU A 96 -3.26 2.66 -3.26
CA LEU A 96 -2.14 3.18 -2.49
C LEU A 96 -2.69 3.74 -1.19
N VAL A 97 -2.21 3.22 -0.07
CA VAL A 97 -2.56 3.68 1.27
C VAL A 97 -1.47 4.62 1.79
N ARG A 98 -1.86 5.64 2.55
CA ARG A 98 -0.95 6.50 3.33
C ARG A 98 -1.35 6.48 4.80
N LEU A 99 -0.43 6.06 5.65
CA LEU A 99 -0.53 6.13 7.11
C LEU A 99 0.53 7.10 7.65
N THR A 100 0.42 7.50 8.91
CA THR A 100 1.56 8.09 9.63
C THR A 100 2.67 7.05 9.78
N ASP A 101 3.88 7.49 10.13
CA ASP A 101 5.00 6.58 10.39
C ASP A 101 4.81 5.68 11.63
N GLN A 102 3.75 5.91 12.40
CA GLN A 102 3.31 5.08 13.52
C GLN A 102 2.19 4.09 13.12
N GLY A 103 1.64 4.20 11.90
CA GLY A 103 0.56 3.35 11.41
C GLY A 103 -0.85 3.90 11.63
N GLU A 104 -0.97 5.16 12.04
CA GLU A 104 -2.27 5.82 12.25
C GLU A 104 -2.77 6.47 10.96
N ILE A 105 -4.06 6.81 10.90
CA ILE A 105 -4.65 7.51 9.76
C ILE A 105 -4.33 9.01 9.83
N PRO A 106 -3.67 9.61 8.83
CA PRO A 106 -3.48 11.06 8.76
C PRO A 106 -4.81 11.79 8.66
N ASP A 107 -4.96 12.86 9.43
CA ASP A 107 -6.15 13.72 9.45
C ASP A 107 -6.40 14.47 8.13
N ASP A 108 -5.37 14.60 7.31
CA ASP A 108 -5.41 15.23 6.00
C ASP A 108 -5.57 14.23 4.84
N ASN A 109 -5.80 12.93 5.08
CA ASN A 109 -6.05 11.97 3.99
C ASN A 109 -7.27 12.38 3.13
N PRO A 110 -7.23 12.15 1.80
CA PRO A 110 -8.20 12.74 0.86
C PRO A 110 -9.65 12.31 1.09
N PHE A 111 -9.86 11.12 1.64
CA PHE A 111 -11.19 10.53 1.80
C PHE A 111 -11.68 10.48 3.26
N ILE A 112 -10.99 11.15 4.19
CA ILE A 112 -11.32 11.07 5.63
C ILE A 112 -12.73 11.57 5.98
N LYS A 113 -13.27 12.50 5.18
CA LYS A 113 -14.63 13.05 5.35
C LYS A 113 -15.64 12.45 4.36
N GLU A 114 -15.21 11.50 3.53
CA GLU A 114 -16.09 10.92 2.52
C GLU A 114 -16.82 9.71 3.10
N SER A 115 -18.14 9.82 3.18
CA SER A 115 -18.99 8.79 3.79
C SER A 115 -18.85 7.45 3.08
N GLY A 116 -18.52 6.40 3.84
CA GLY A 116 -18.36 5.03 3.31
C GLY A 116 -17.00 4.74 2.68
N ALA A 117 -16.13 5.74 2.49
CA ALA A 117 -14.78 5.53 2.01
C ALA A 117 -13.84 5.09 3.13
N ARG A 118 -12.80 4.33 2.78
CA ARG A 118 -11.69 3.96 3.66
C ARG A 118 -10.72 5.12 3.78
N ALA A 119 -10.64 5.73 4.96
CA ALA A 119 -9.84 6.91 5.22
C ALA A 119 -8.32 6.69 5.04
N GLU A 120 -7.86 5.44 4.99
CA GLU A 120 -6.46 5.08 4.72
C GLU A 120 -6.04 5.33 3.26
N ILE A 121 -6.99 5.46 2.33
CA ILE A 121 -6.73 5.56 0.90
C ILE A 121 -6.05 6.90 0.56
N TRP A 122 -4.95 6.83 -0.19
CA TRP A 122 -4.28 7.97 -0.80
C TRP A 122 -4.57 8.08 -2.30
N SER A 123 -4.49 6.97 -3.03
CA SER A 123 -4.82 6.86 -4.46
C SER A 123 -5.48 5.50 -4.73
N TYR A 124 -6.21 5.39 -5.83
CA TYR A 124 -6.97 4.18 -6.17
C TYR A 124 -6.93 3.86 -7.67
N GLY A 125 -7.51 2.72 -8.06
CA GLY A 125 -7.51 2.28 -9.46
C GLY A 125 -6.19 1.65 -9.92
N ILE A 126 -5.46 1.02 -9.01
CA ILE A 126 -4.19 0.30 -9.27
C ILE A 126 -4.47 -1.21 -9.32
N ARG A 127 -3.77 -1.99 -10.14
CA ARG A 127 -3.93 -3.45 -10.26
C ARG A 127 -3.11 -4.22 -9.26
N ASN A 128 -1.80 -4.30 -9.48
CA ASN A 128 -0.92 -5.10 -8.64
C ASN A 128 0.44 -4.42 -8.52
N PRO A 129 0.55 -3.40 -7.65
CA PRO A 129 1.78 -2.63 -7.50
C PRO A 129 2.90 -3.49 -6.92
N GLN A 130 4.10 -3.42 -7.49
CA GLN A 130 5.26 -4.23 -7.07
C GLN A 130 6.36 -3.35 -6.48
N GLY A 131 6.95 -2.49 -7.30
CA GLY A 131 7.98 -1.54 -6.94
C GLY A 131 7.37 -0.22 -6.47
N MET A 132 7.96 0.35 -5.43
CA MET A 132 7.74 1.73 -5.01
C MET A 132 9.05 2.30 -4.47
N ALA A 133 9.29 3.58 -4.73
CA ALA A 133 10.44 4.29 -4.21
C ALA A 133 10.18 5.80 -4.16
N MET A 134 10.84 6.50 -3.24
CA MET A 134 10.94 7.95 -3.31
C MET A 134 11.96 8.32 -4.38
N ASN A 135 11.55 9.13 -5.35
CA ASN A 135 12.47 9.71 -6.31
C ASN A 135 13.33 10.77 -5.59
N PRO A 136 14.68 10.65 -5.58
CA PRO A 136 15.53 11.51 -4.77
C PRO A 136 15.64 12.95 -5.31
N TRP A 137 15.32 13.18 -6.59
CA TRP A 137 15.40 14.50 -7.20
C TRP A 137 14.11 15.30 -7.04
N SER A 138 12.95 14.65 -7.16
CA SER A 138 11.64 15.30 -7.00
C SER A 138 11.06 15.17 -5.60
N ASN A 139 11.62 14.29 -4.76
CA ASN A 139 11.10 13.95 -3.44
C ASN A 139 9.62 13.51 -3.46
N ALA A 140 9.24 12.86 -4.56
CA ALA A 140 7.90 12.32 -4.83
C ALA A 140 7.93 10.79 -4.87
N LEU A 141 6.84 10.16 -4.43
CA LEU A 141 6.68 8.71 -4.53
C LEU A 141 6.45 8.30 -5.99
N TRP A 142 7.15 7.27 -6.44
CA TRP A 142 6.94 6.59 -7.71
C TRP A 142 6.56 5.14 -7.43
N LEU A 143 5.68 4.57 -8.23
CA LEU A 143 5.31 3.16 -8.16
C LEU A 143 5.28 2.54 -9.56
N ASN A 144 5.44 1.22 -9.61
CA ASN A 144 5.13 0.44 -10.80
C ASN A 144 4.10 -0.66 -10.48
N GLU A 145 3.43 -1.15 -11.52
CA GLU A 145 2.43 -2.21 -11.39
C GLU A 145 2.38 -3.12 -12.62
N HIS A 146 1.98 -4.37 -12.40
CA HIS A 146 1.76 -5.32 -13.50
C HIS A 146 0.40 -5.10 -14.16
N GLY A 147 0.39 -4.95 -15.48
CA GLY A 147 -0.80 -5.04 -16.34
C GLY A 147 -1.29 -6.48 -16.50
N PRO A 148 -2.42 -6.70 -17.21
CA PRO A 148 -2.95 -8.04 -17.43
C PRO A 148 -2.15 -8.87 -18.46
N ARG A 149 -2.13 -8.48 -19.74
CA ARG A 149 -1.35 -9.10 -20.82
C ARG A 149 -0.58 -7.96 -21.51
N GLY A 150 0.51 -7.52 -20.88
CA GLY A 150 1.14 -6.22 -21.15
C GLY A 150 0.34 -5.07 -20.51
N GLY A 151 0.85 -3.85 -20.67
CA GLY A 151 0.33 -2.66 -20.01
C GLY A 151 0.85 -2.49 -18.59
N ASP A 152 2.12 -2.84 -18.35
CA ASP A 152 2.79 -2.53 -17.09
C ASP A 152 3.02 -1.02 -17.01
N GLU A 153 2.93 -0.44 -15.82
CA GLU A 153 2.94 1.02 -15.69
C GLU A 153 3.99 1.51 -14.71
N ILE A 154 4.48 2.73 -14.97
CA ILE A 154 5.12 3.57 -13.96
C ILE A 154 4.20 4.75 -13.71
N ASN A 155 3.87 4.98 -12.43
CA ASN A 155 2.94 6.00 -11.98
C ASN A 155 3.60 6.89 -10.91
N ILE A 156 3.32 8.19 -10.97
CA ILE A 156 3.63 9.14 -9.88
C ILE A 156 2.30 9.39 -9.13
N PRO A 157 2.00 8.60 -8.08
CA PRO A 157 0.76 8.68 -7.33
C PRO A 157 0.51 10.05 -6.70
N GLN A 158 -0.69 10.59 -6.90
CA GLN A 158 -1.15 11.86 -6.37
C GLN A 158 -2.35 11.69 -5.42
N LYS A 159 -2.48 12.63 -4.48
CA LYS A 159 -3.56 12.67 -3.48
C LYS A 159 -4.95 12.61 -4.14
N GLY A 160 -5.73 11.61 -3.75
CA GLY A 160 -7.11 11.40 -4.17
C GLY A 160 -7.29 10.98 -5.64
N LYS A 161 -6.20 10.68 -6.36
CA LYS A 161 -6.29 10.39 -7.80
C LYS A 161 -6.58 8.93 -8.13
N ASN A 162 -7.25 8.75 -9.26
CA ASN A 162 -7.58 7.47 -9.88
C ASN A 162 -6.57 7.13 -10.99
N TYR A 163 -6.05 5.90 -10.97
CA TYR A 163 -5.06 5.38 -11.92
C TYR A 163 -5.66 4.42 -12.98
N GLY A 164 -7.00 4.26 -12.97
CA GLY A 164 -7.75 3.88 -14.16
C GLY A 164 -8.02 2.39 -14.36
N LEU A 165 -7.51 1.49 -13.50
CA LEU A 165 -7.83 0.07 -13.64
C LEU A 165 -9.35 -0.16 -13.67
N ALA A 166 -9.81 -0.83 -14.72
CA ALA A 166 -11.22 -1.17 -15.01
C ALA A 166 -12.15 -0.01 -15.39
N ALA A 167 -11.66 1.24 -15.51
CA ALA A 167 -12.49 2.39 -15.87
C ALA A 167 -12.66 2.60 -17.39
N GLY A 168 -11.98 1.83 -18.24
CA GLY A 168 -12.02 2.01 -19.71
C GLY A 168 -11.37 3.31 -20.23
N ASN A 169 -10.95 4.21 -19.33
CA ASN A 169 -10.27 5.45 -19.63
C ASN A 169 -8.81 5.42 -19.16
N LEU A 170 -7.95 6.14 -19.89
CA LEU A 170 -6.57 6.43 -19.52
C LEU A 170 -6.60 7.22 -18.20
N GLY A 171 -6.30 6.56 -17.08
CA GLY A 171 -6.12 7.24 -15.79
C GLY A 171 -4.93 8.20 -15.82
N ASN A 172 -4.55 8.75 -14.67
CA ASN A 172 -3.39 9.66 -14.55
C ASN A 172 -2.03 8.94 -14.66
N GLN A 173 -1.83 8.17 -15.72
CA GLN A 173 -0.68 7.32 -15.93
C GLN A 173 0.49 8.10 -16.54
N LEU A 174 1.72 7.81 -16.11
CA LEU A 174 2.90 8.48 -16.66
C LEU A 174 3.46 7.71 -17.87
N PHE A 175 3.65 6.39 -17.74
CA PHE A 175 4.13 5.52 -18.80
C PHE A 175 3.46 4.15 -18.74
N ARG A 176 3.21 3.56 -19.92
CA ARG A 176 2.66 2.22 -20.09
C ARG A 176 3.53 1.43 -21.07
N LEU A 177 3.91 0.20 -20.66
CA LEU A 177 4.83 -0.70 -21.35
C LEU A 177 4.09 -1.86 -22.01
#